data_AF-A0A2V5ZVT3-F1
#
_entry.id   AF-A0A2V5ZVT3-F1
#
_cell.length_a   1.000
_cell.length_b   1.000
_cell.length_c   1.000
_cell.angle_alpha   90.00
_cell.angle_beta   90.00
_cell.angle_gamma   90.00
#
_symmetry.space_group_name_H-M   'P 1'
#
loop_
_entity.id
_entity.type
_entity.pdbx_description
1 polymer ?
#
loop_
_entity_poly.entity_id
_entity_poly.type
_entity_poly.pdbx_seq_one_letter_code
_entity_poly.pdbx_strand_id
1 'polypeptide(L)'
;MRDAGLILKRIAPSKALVIAADNGDPTIFYYAERKGWHFTEEDGIFYGEPRDSAQAIVDLERLRKRGANFLVFSSDTSWWLDYYQELGNYVSNNSRLVEETREFKIYQFNPVSE
;
A
#
# COMPACT_ATOMS: atom_id res chain seq x y z
N MET A 1 10.45 -6.62 -4.15
CA MET A 1 9.66 -6.60 -2.89
C MET A 1 10.41 -7.06 -1.63
N ARG A 2 11.47 -7.88 -1.70
CA ARG A 2 12.25 -8.30 -0.51
C ARG A 2 12.74 -7.12 0.34
N ASP A 3 13.40 -6.15 -0.30
CA ASP A 3 14.03 -5.05 0.42
C ASP A 3 12.99 -4.10 1.02
N ALA A 4 11.88 -3.85 0.32
CA ALA A 4 10.72 -3.15 0.90
C ALA A 4 10.20 -3.86 2.17
N GLY A 5 10.10 -5.19 2.14
CA GLY A 5 9.74 -5.99 3.31
C GLY A 5 10.74 -5.82 4.47
N LEU A 6 12.05 -5.92 4.21
CA LEU A 6 13.07 -5.73 5.24
C LEU A 6 13.05 -4.32 5.86
N ILE A 7 12.77 -3.30 5.05
CA ILE A 7 12.59 -1.92 5.53
C ILE A 7 11.36 -1.85 6.43
N LEU A 8 10.21 -2.36 5.99
CA LEU A 8 8.98 -2.41 6.80
C LEU A 8 9.19 -3.15 8.13
N LYS A 9 9.91 -4.28 8.13
CA LYS A 9 10.24 -5.01 9.35
C LYS A 9 10.96 -4.13 10.38
N ARG A 10 11.84 -3.24 9.89
CA ARG A 10 12.65 -2.32 10.71
C ARG A 10 11.86 -1.11 11.21
N ILE A 11 11.03 -0.50 10.35
CA ILE A 11 10.40 0.80 10.64
C ILE A 11 8.97 0.69 11.19
N ALA A 12 8.25 -0.38 10.84
CA ALA A 12 6.85 -0.54 11.22
C ALA A 12 6.73 -1.21 12.60
N PRO A 13 5.79 -0.78 13.46
CA PRO A 13 5.43 -1.53 14.66
C PRO A 13 5.10 -3.00 14.35
N SER A 14 5.34 -3.91 15.29
CA SER A 14 5.17 -5.37 15.07
C SER A 14 3.76 -5.79 14.66
N LYS A 15 2.75 -5.01 15.06
CA LYS A 15 1.33 -5.25 14.72
C LYS A 15 0.83 -4.43 13.52
N ALA A 16 1.72 -3.71 12.84
CA ALA A 16 1.32 -2.88 11.71
C ALA A 16 0.76 -3.73 10.57
N LEU A 17 -0.26 -3.21 9.89
CA LEU A 17 -0.87 -3.83 8.72
C LEU A 17 -0.45 -3.08 7.45
N VAL A 18 -0.16 -3.83 6.40
CA VAL A 18 0.43 -3.32 5.15
C VAL A 18 -0.53 -3.55 3.98
N ILE A 19 -0.69 -2.55 3.11
CA ILE A 19 -1.34 -2.68 1.81
C ILE A 19 -0.23 -2.68 0.76
N ALA A 20 -0.23 -3.66 -0.16
CA ALA A 20 0.81 -3.80 -1.16
C ALA A 20 0.23 -3.85 -2.58
N ALA A 21 0.45 -2.80 -3.36
CA ALA A 21 0.21 -2.79 -4.80
C ALA A 21 1.42 -3.43 -5.48
N ASP A 22 1.41 -4.75 -5.64
CA ASP A 22 2.57 -5.53 -6.06
C ASP A 22 2.22 -6.70 -6.99
N ASN A 23 1.04 -6.64 -7.62
CA ASN A 23 0.50 -7.68 -8.48
C ASN A 23 0.34 -9.05 -7.78
N GLY A 24 0.16 -9.06 -6.46
CA GLY A 24 -0.05 -10.29 -5.69
C GLY A 24 1.25 -10.99 -5.27
N ASP A 25 2.39 -10.30 -5.28
CA ASP A 25 3.69 -10.88 -4.86
C ASP A 25 3.75 -11.10 -3.33
N PRO A 26 3.73 -12.35 -2.84
CA PRO A 26 3.70 -12.63 -1.40
C PRO A 26 5.02 -12.24 -0.68
N THR A 27 6.07 -11.92 -1.42
CA THR A 27 7.42 -11.65 -0.91
C THR A 27 7.43 -10.54 0.15
N ILE A 28 6.65 -9.48 -0.02
CA ILE A 28 6.66 -8.34 0.91
C ILE A 28 6.23 -8.76 2.31
N PHE A 29 5.16 -9.52 2.46
CA PHE A 29 4.62 -9.92 3.75
C PHE A 29 5.55 -10.91 4.46
N TYR A 30 6.18 -11.81 3.70
CA TYR A 30 7.17 -12.74 4.23
C TYR A 30 8.36 -11.99 4.88
N TYR A 31 8.99 -11.07 4.15
CA TYR A 31 10.17 -10.35 4.67
C TYR A 31 9.83 -9.26 5.68
N ALA A 32 8.63 -8.65 5.59
CA ALA A 32 8.18 -7.68 6.58
C ALA A 32 7.87 -8.30 7.94
N GLU A 33 7.54 -9.59 7.99
CA GLU A 33 6.91 -10.22 9.15
C GLU A 33 5.70 -9.40 9.61
N ARG A 34 4.91 -8.92 8.64
CA ARG A 34 3.68 -8.15 8.85
C ARG A 34 2.55 -8.77 8.05
N LYS A 35 1.33 -8.62 8.57
CA LYS A 35 0.11 -9.01 7.87
C LYS A 35 -0.36 -7.87 6.97
N GLY A 36 -1.22 -8.20 6.01
CA GLY A 36 -1.68 -7.20 5.07
C GLY A 36 -2.54 -7.76 3.96
N TRP A 37 -2.69 -6.95 2.92
CA TRP A 37 -3.52 -7.23 1.74
C TRP A 37 -2.79 -6.78 0.48
N HIS A 38 -2.90 -7.56 -0.58
CA HIS A 38 -2.53 -7.12 -1.92
C HIS A 38 -3.58 -6.14 -2.45
N PHE A 39 -3.16 -5.12 -3.19
CA PHE A 39 -4.01 -4.05 -3.68
C PHE A 39 -4.10 -4.09 -5.21
N THR A 40 -5.29 -4.16 -5.82
CA THR A 40 -6.63 -4.09 -5.21
C THR A 40 -7.07 -5.41 -4.53
N GLU A 41 -7.90 -5.32 -3.48
CA GLU A 41 -8.43 -6.47 -2.74
C GLU A 41 -9.96 -6.50 -2.83
N GLU A 42 -10.54 -7.67 -3.11
CA GLU A 42 -11.96 -7.97 -2.97
C GLU A 42 -12.13 -9.38 -2.37
N ASP A 43 -12.88 -9.50 -1.26
CA ASP A 43 -13.09 -10.74 -0.49
C ASP A 43 -11.83 -11.57 -0.18
N GLY A 44 -10.72 -10.90 0.08
CA GLY A 44 -9.42 -11.49 0.39
C GLY A 44 -8.63 -11.95 -0.83
N ILE A 45 -9.11 -11.65 -2.04
CA ILE A 45 -8.49 -12.00 -3.30
C ILE A 45 -7.93 -10.72 -3.96
N PHE A 46 -6.75 -10.83 -4.54
CA PHE A 46 -6.20 -9.76 -5.38
C PHE A 46 -7.03 -9.64 -6.66
N TYR A 47 -7.56 -8.45 -6.93
CA TYR A 47 -8.52 -8.22 -8.01
C TYR A 47 -7.94 -7.45 -9.21
N GLY A 48 -6.62 -7.26 -9.25
CA GLY A 48 -5.93 -6.62 -10.37
C GLY A 48 -5.87 -5.10 -10.28
N GLU A 49 -5.74 -4.46 -11.44
CA GLU A 49 -5.66 -3.01 -11.58
C GLU A 49 -7.01 -2.35 -11.30
N PRO A 50 -7.04 -1.18 -10.63
CA PRO A 50 -8.29 -0.48 -10.36
C PRO A 50 -8.89 0.05 -11.67
N ARG A 51 -10.22 0.06 -11.74
CA ARG A 51 -10.94 0.60 -12.90
C ARG A 51 -10.71 2.10 -13.08
N ASP A 52 -10.75 2.84 -11.97
CA ASP A 52 -10.62 4.28 -11.89
C ASP A 52 -10.14 4.69 -10.48
N SER A 53 -9.82 5.97 -10.31
CA SER A 53 -9.36 6.50 -9.02
C SER A 53 -10.39 6.30 -7.91
N ALA A 54 -11.69 6.43 -8.23
CA ALA A 54 -12.76 6.33 -7.25
C ALA A 54 -12.82 4.93 -6.64
N GLN A 55 -12.76 3.88 -7.46
CA GLN A 55 -12.68 2.50 -6.98
C GLN A 55 -11.44 2.27 -6.12
N ALA A 56 -10.27 2.72 -6.58
CA ALA A 56 -9.02 2.55 -5.84
C ALA A 56 -9.07 3.21 -4.45
N ILE A 57 -9.63 4.42 -4.36
CA ILE A 57 -9.77 5.15 -3.09
C ILE A 57 -10.76 4.44 -2.16
N VAL A 58 -11.89 3.94 -2.66
CA VAL A 58 -12.88 3.20 -1.86
C VAL A 58 -12.25 1.96 -1.24
N ASP A 59 -11.49 1.19 -2.02
CA ASP A 59 -10.81 -0.01 -1.52
C ASP A 59 -9.69 0.34 -0.52
N LEU A 60 -8.91 1.39 -0.82
CA LEU A 60 -7.86 1.87 0.07
C LEU A 60 -8.42 2.30 1.42
N GLU A 61 -9.52 3.07 1.43
CA GLU A 61 -10.24 3.50 2.62
C GLU A 61 -10.83 2.31 3.41
N ARG A 62 -11.41 1.32 2.71
CA ARG A 62 -11.91 0.09 3.35
C ARG A 62 -10.80 -0.63 4.09
N LEU A 63 -9.61 -0.76 3.50
CA LEU A 63 -8.44 -1.37 4.12
C LEU A 63 -7.84 -0.52 5.26
N ARG A 64 -7.82 0.81 5.11
CA ARG A 64 -7.43 1.74 6.19
C ARG A 64 -8.33 1.61 7.41
N LYS A 65 -9.64 1.54 7.22
CA LYS A 65 -10.62 1.32 8.32
C LYS A 65 -10.43 -0.02 9.03
N ARG A 66 -9.83 -1.02 8.36
CA ARG A 66 -9.43 -2.30 8.96
C ARG A 66 -8.10 -2.24 9.70
N GLY A 67 -7.46 -1.06 9.75
CA GLY A 67 -6.25 -0.80 10.52
C GLY A 67 -4.95 -0.77 9.71
N ALA A 68 -5.00 -0.68 8.38
CA ALA A 68 -3.79 -0.51 7.57
C ALA A 68 -3.00 0.74 7.98
N ASN A 69 -1.68 0.59 8.14
CA ASN A 69 -0.76 1.64 8.55
C ASN A 69 0.21 2.04 7.44
N PHE A 70 0.52 1.11 6.54
CA PHE A 70 1.46 1.32 5.44
C PHE A 70 0.84 0.95 4.11
N LEU A 71 1.25 1.66 3.07
CA LEU A 71 0.93 1.39 1.67
C LEU A 71 2.22 1.30 0.88
N VAL A 72 2.37 0.27 0.07
CA VAL A 72 3.55 0.06 -0.77
C VAL A 72 3.12 -0.07 -2.22
N PHE A 73 3.84 0.62 -3.11
CA PHE A 73 3.77 0.40 -4.55
C PHE A 73 5.09 -0.21 -5.00
N SER A 74 5.04 -1.29 -5.79
CA SER A 74 6.20 -1.77 -6.55
C SER A 74 6.47 -0.85 -7.73
N SER A 75 7.61 -1.01 -8.39
CA SER A 75 7.91 -0.33 -9.66
C SER A 75 6.78 -0.51 -10.68
N ASP A 76 6.23 -1.72 -10.75
CA ASP A 76 5.26 -2.14 -11.76
C ASP A 76 3.86 -1.56 -11.55
N THR A 77 3.57 -1.02 -10.35
CA THR A 77 2.29 -0.39 -10.01
C THR A 77 2.45 1.09 -9.64
N SER A 78 3.68 1.58 -9.47
CA SER A 78 3.94 2.97 -9.06
C SER A 78 3.36 4.01 -10.03
N TRP A 79 3.23 3.66 -11.31
CA TRP A 79 2.58 4.48 -12.34
C TRP A 79 1.09 4.77 -12.04
N TRP A 80 0.43 3.99 -11.19
CA TRP A 80 -0.95 4.24 -10.75
C TRP A 80 -1.11 5.61 -10.09
N LEU A 81 -0.08 6.08 -9.39
CA LEU A 81 -0.12 7.38 -8.71
C LEU A 81 -0.20 8.55 -9.69
N ASP A 82 0.35 8.39 -10.89
CA ASP A 82 0.33 9.41 -11.94
C ASP A 82 -0.89 9.24 -12.86
N TYR A 83 -1.28 8.00 -13.15
CA TYR A 83 -2.39 7.68 -14.05
C TYR A 83 -3.75 7.92 -13.38
N TYR A 84 -3.95 7.42 -12.16
CA TYR A 84 -5.15 7.65 -11.36
C TYR A 84 -4.94 8.90 -10.50
N GLN A 85 -5.01 10.08 -11.12
CA GLN A 85 -4.60 11.34 -10.50
C GLN A 85 -5.25 11.62 -9.13
N GLU A 86 -6.54 11.29 -8.96
CA GLU A 86 -7.22 11.48 -7.67
C GLU A 86 -6.70 10.51 -6.60
N LEU A 87 -6.34 9.27 -6.97
CA LEU A 87 -5.67 8.32 -6.08
C LEU A 87 -4.30 8.86 -5.66
N GLY A 88 -3.49 9.35 -6.62
CA GLY A 88 -2.19 9.96 -6.34
C GLY A 88 -2.31 11.13 -5.37
N ASN A 89 -3.26 12.04 -5.61
CA ASN A 89 -3.56 13.16 -4.72
C ASN A 89 -4.03 12.69 -3.34
N TYR A 90 -4.91 11.69 -3.30
CA TYR A 90 -5.39 11.11 -2.04
C TYR A 90 -4.23 10.53 -1.22
N VAL A 91 -3.35 9.73 -1.83
CA VAL A 91 -2.18 9.13 -1.17
C VAL A 91 -1.26 10.24 -0.65
N SER A 92 -0.95 11.24 -1.48
CA SER A 92 -0.10 12.38 -1.10
C SER A 92 -0.65 13.17 0.09
N ASN A 93 -1.97 13.41 0.12
CA ASN A 93 -2.60 14.21 1.18
C ASN A 93 -2.83 13.43 2.48
N ASN A 94 -3.02 12.11 2.41
CA ASN A 94 -3.45 11.30 3.55
C ASN A 94 -2.38 10.32 4.06
N SER A 95 -1.15 10.45 3.56
CA SER A 95 -0.01 9.66 3.97
C SER A 95 1.28 10.46 3.84
N ARG A 96 2.35 9.95 4.45
CA ARG A 96 3.71 10.46 4.30
C ARG A 96 4.55 9.41 3.56
N LEU A 97 5.27 9.85 2.54
CA LEU A 97 6.31 9.02 1.91
C LEU A 97 7.46 8.79 2.92
N VAL A 98 7.78 7.53 3.20
CA VAL A 98 8.83 7.15 4.16
C VAL A 98 10.08 6.60 3.48
N GLU A 99 9.94 5.99 2.31
CA GLU A 99 11.05 5.48 1.50
C GLU A 99 10.65 5.47 0.03
N GLU A 100 11.57 5.87 -0.85
CA GLU A 100 11.41 5.80 -2.30
C GLU A 100 12.69 5.32 -2.95
N THR A 101 12.57 4.27 -3.77
CA THR A 101 13.64 3.74 -4.60
C THR A 101 13.13 3.59 -6.03
N ARG A 102 13.99 3.10 -6.94
CA ARG A 102 13.54 2.73 -8.30
C ARG A 102 12.63 1.50 -8.30
N GLU A 103 12.65 0.68 -7.25
CA GLU A 103 11.91 -0.59 -7.19
C GLU A 103 10.60 -0.50 -6.42
N PHE A 104 10.45 0.48 -5.53
CA PHE A 104 9.26 0.62 -4.69
C PHE A 104 9.14 2.00 -4.06
N LYS A 105 7.91 2.33 -3.64
CA LYS A 105 7.59 3.45 -2.76
C LYS A 105 6.84 2.96 -1.54
N ILE A 106 7.25 3.39 -0.35
CA ILE A 106 6.58 3.07 0.92
C ILE A 106 5.98 4.36 1.48
N TYR A 107 4.70 4.31 1.78
CA TYR A 107 3.94 5.36 2.44
C TYR A 107 3.46 4.89 3.80
N GLN A 108 3.48 5.79 4.78
CA GLN A 108 2.83 5.61 6.08
C GLN A 108 1.58 6.47 6.12
N PHE A 109 0.44 5.87 6.40
CA PHE A 109 -0.81 6.62 6.51
C PHE A 109 -0.77 7.61 7.68
N ASN A 110 -1.38 8.78 7.47
CA ASN A 110 -1.64 9.71 8.56
C ASN A 110 -2.60 9.04 9.57
N PRO A 111 -2.48 9.34 10.87
CA PRO A 111 -3.44 8.89 11.86
C PRO A 111 -4.86 9.27 11.41
N VAL A 112 -5.81 8.34 11.58
CA VAL A 112 -7.22 8.67 11.41
C VAL A 112 -7.55 9.65 12.54
N SER A 113 -7.89 10.90 12.20
CA SER A 113 -8.39 11.86 13.19
C SER A 113 -9.63 11.26 13.86
N GLU A 114 -9.66 11.24 15.19
CA GLU A 114 -10.84 10.86 15.97
C GLU A 114 -12.07 11.73 15.63
#